data_AF-A0A1Y4CTP1-F1
#
_entry.id   AF-A0A1Y4CTP1-F1
#
_cell.length_a   1.000
_cell.length_b   1.000
_cell.length_c   1.000
_cell.angle_alpha   90.00
_cell.angle_beta   90.00
_cell.angle_gamma   90.00
#
_symmetry.space_group_name_H-M   'P 1'
#
loop_
_entity.id
_entity.type
_entity.pdbx_description
1 polymer ?
#
loop_
_entity_poly.entity_id
_entity_poly.type
_entity_poly.pdbx_seq_one_letter_code
_entity_poly.pdbx_strand_id
1 'polypeptide(L)' 'MCSKEKERKEAVLAEVGKFFIDISKLVFGGIILASIMKLEVNKPLLFILGGISVVAFAFAGLAFIALSKSKE' A
#
# COMPACT_ATOMS: atom_id res chain seq x y z
N MET A 1 10.81 17.53 -26.60
CA MET A 1 9.76 16.53 -26.32
C MET A 1 10.10 15.60 -25.15
N CYS A 2 11.37 15.20 -24.95
CA CYS A 2 11.78 14.17 -24.00
C CYS A 2 11.60 14.48 -22.49
N SER A 3 11.68 15.76 -22.05
CA SER A 3 11.52 16.09 -20.61
C SER A 3 10.11 15.84 -20.06
N LYS A 4 9.05 16.05 -20.85
CA LYS A 4 7.67 15.91 -20.36
C LYS A 4 7.24 14.46 -20.10
N GLU A 5 7.91 13.49 -20.71
CA GLU A 5 7.64 12.07 -20.43
C GLU A 5 8.24 11.60 -19.11
N LYS A 6 9.39 12.16 -18.69
CA LYS A 6 10.00 11.85 -17.39
C LYS A 6 9.14 12.36 -16.24
N GLU A 7 8.78 13.64 -16.27
CA GLU A 7 7.90 14.26 -15.25
C GLU A 7 6.55 13.55 -15.14
N ARG A 8 5.98 13.13 -16.29
CA ARG A 8 4.70 12.39 -16.29
C ARG A 8 4.85 11.00 -15.65
N LYS A 9 5.95 10.27 -15.89
CA LYS A 9 6.21 8.96 -15.29
C LYS A 9 6.40 9.06 -13.78
N GLU A 10 7.08 10.11 -13.31
CA GLU A 10 7.28 10.38 -11.88
C GLU A 10 5.96 10.73 -11.18
N ALA A 11 5.14 11.58 -11.81
CA ALA A 11 3.79 11.89 -11.30
C ALA A 11 2.91 10.63 -11.21
N VAL A 12 2.95 9.76 -12.22
CA VAL A 12 2.20 8.49 -12.21
C VAL A 12 2.73 7.55 -11.12
N LEU A 13 4.05 7.43 -10.94
CA LEU A 13 4.64 6.59 -9.89
C LEU A 13 4.24 7.08 -8.48
N ALA A 14 4.24 8.40 -8.27
CA ALA A 14 3.84 9.00 -7.00
C ALA A 14 2.36 8.73 -6.69
N GLU A 15 1.49 8.83 -7.71
CA GLU A 15 0.06 8.56 -7.56
C GLU A 15 -0.21 7.07 -7.29
N VAL A 16 0.48 6.18 -7.99
CA VAL A 16 0.42 4.72 -7.71
C VAL A 16 0.90 4.41 -6.29
N GLY A 17 1.99 5.03 -5.84
CA GLY A 17 2.49 4.82 -4.49
C GLY A 17 1.53 5.30 -3.40
N LYS A 18 0.84 6.44 -3.61
CA LYS A 18 -0.25 6.89 -2.72
C LYS A 18 -1.41 5.90 -2.71
N PHE A 19 -1.80 5.40 -3.88
CA PHE A 19 -2.86 4.39 -4.00
C PHE A 19 -2.52 3.10 -3.22
N PHE A 20 -1.27 2.63 -3.28
CA PHE A 20 -0.80 1.50 -2.48
C PHE A 20 -0.89 1.75 -0.96
N ILE A 21 -0.58 2.97 -0.51
CA ILE A 21 -0.72 3.36 0.91
C ILE A 21 -2.19 3.36 1.33
N ASP A 22 -3.10 3.81 0.48
CA ASP A 22 -4.54 3.77 0.78
C ASP A 22 -5.08 2.33 0.82
N ILE A 23 -4.61 1.44 -0.08
CA ILE A 23 -4.91 0.01 0.02
C ILE A 23 -4.42 -0.55 1.36
N SER A 24 -3.21 -0.20 1.80
CA SER A 24 -2.68 -0.64 3.10
C SER A 24 -3.62 -0.25 4.26
N LYS A 25 -4.13 0.98 4.27
CA LYS A 25 -5.12 1.43 5.26
C LYS A 25 -6.46 0.70 5.15
N LEU A 26 -6.93 0.42 3.94
CA LEU A 26 -8.15 -0.36 3.71
C LEU A 26 -8.02 -1.79 4.24
N VAL A 27 -6.89 -2.44 3.99
CA VAL A 27 -6.59 -3.79 4.52
C VAL A 27 -6.52 -3.75 6.03
N PHE A 28 -5.88 -2.73 6.62
CA PHE A 28 -5.85 -2.54 8.08
C PHE A 28 -7.25 -2.43 8.67
N GLY A 29 -8.11 -1.59 8.09
CA GLY A 29 -9.52 -1.48 8.48
C GLY A 29 -10.27 -2.81 8.34
N GLY A 30 -10.02 -3.56 7.27
CA GLY A 30 -10.58 -4.89 7.05
C GLY A 30 -10.18 -5.92 8.12
N ILE A 31 -8.93 -5.90 8.57
CA ILE A 31 -8.45 -6.79 9.65
C ILE A 31 -9.18 -6.48 10.96
N ILE A 32 -9.31 -5.20 11.32
CA ILE A 32 -10.03 -4.79 12.53
C ILE A 32 -11.51 -5.19 12.44
N LEU A 33 -12.15 -4.96 11.28
CA LEU A 33 -13.54 -5.33 11.05
C LEU A 33 -13.76 -6.86 11.13
N ALA A 34 -12.88 -7.64 10.49
CA ALA A 34 -12.92 -9.10 10.55
C ALA A 34 -12.65 -9.64 11.97
N SER A 35 -11.87 -8.91 12.77
CA SER A 35 -11.56 -9.29 14.15
C SER A 35 -12.75 -9.12 15.11
N ILE A 36 -13.59 -8.10 14.88
CA ILE A 36 -14.80 -7.86 15.68
C ILE A 36 -15.98 -8.71 15.19
N MET A 37 -15.97 -9.15 13.93
CA MET A 37 -16.96 -10.09 13.43
C MET A 37 -16.82 -11.45 14.13
N LYS A 38 -17.96 -12.05 14.53
CA LYS A 38 -18.04 -13.43 15.02
C LYS A 38 -17.93 -14.44 13.88
N LEU A 39 -16.90 -14.30 13.05
CA LEU A 39 -16.55 -15.30 12.05
C LEU A 39 -15.76 -16.42 12.73
N GLU A 40 -16.01 -17.67 12.33
CA GLU A 40 -15.22 -18.84 12.72
C GLU A 40 -13.85 -18.85 12.00
N VAL A 41 -13.11 -17.76 12.17
CA VAL A 41 -11.79 -17.55 11.58
C VAL A 41 -10.75 -17.47 12.69
N ASN A 42 -9.59 -18.08 12.43
CA ASN A 42 -8.46 -18.02 13.34
C ASN A 42 -7.91 -16.58 13.41
N LYS A 43 -8.40 -15.82 14.39
CA LYS A 43 -7.97 -14.44 14.71
C LYS A 43 -6.45 -14.23 14.69
N PRO A 44 -5.61 -15.09 15.30
CA PRO A 44 -4.16 -14.92 15.25
C PRO A 44 -3.60 -15.04 13.82
N LEU A 45 -4.13 -15.98 13.01
CA LEU A 45 -3.72 -16.11 11.60
C LEU A 45 -4.15 -14.89 10.78
N LEU A 46 -5.36 -14.38 11.01
CA LEU A 46 -5.87 -13.17 10.38
C LEU A 46 -4.99 -11.96 10.65
N PHE A 47 -4.57 -11.78 11.91
CA PHE A 47 -3.67 -10.70 12.30
C PHE A 47 -2.27 -10.85 11.72
N ILE A 48 -1.70 -12.04 11.69
CA ILE A 48 -0.35 -12.27 11.14
C ILE A 48 -0.36 -12.06 9.63
N LEU A 49 -1.24 -12.75 8.90
CA LEU A 49 -1.30 -12.68 7.44
C LEU A 49 -1.71 -11.27 6.97
N GLY A 50 -2.73 -10.71 7.62
CA GLY A 50 -3.18 -9.36 7.36
C GLY A 50 -2.12 -8.31 7.71
N GLY A 51 -1.46 -8.44 8.86
CA GLY A 51 -0.40 -7.53 9.28
C GLY A 51 0.79 -7.53 8.32
N ILE A 52 1.24 -8.70 7.87
CA ILE A 52 2.29 -8.84 6.84
C ILE A 52 1.85 -8.13 5.55
N SER A 53 0.60 -8.34 5.12
CA SER A 53 0.05 -7.65 3.93
C SER A 53 0.07 -6.13 4.08
N VAL A 54 -0.42 -5.59 5.20
CA VAL A 54 -0.42 -4.13 5.48
C VAL A 54 0.99 -3.55 5.38
N VAL A 55 1.98 -4.20 6.01
CA VAL A 55 3.38 -3.77 5.97
C VAL A 55 3.95 -3.85 4.57
N ALA A 56 3.68 -4.93 3.83
CA ALA A 56 4.16 -5.10 2.45
C ALA A 56 3.59 -4.03 1.50
N PHE A 57 2.28 -3.76 1.55
CA PHE A 57 1.64 -2.71 0.74
C PHE A 57 2.13 -1.31 1.13
N ALA A 58 2.34 -1.04 2.43
CA ALA A 58 2.90 0.23 2.88
C ALA A 58 4.34 0.42 2.39
N PHE A 59 5.20 -0.61 2.52
CA PHE A 59 6.57 -0.56 2.01
C PHE A 59 6.62 -0.40 0.50
N ALA A 60 5.78 -1.14 -0.23
CA ALA A 60 5.69 -1.01 -1.69
C ALA A 60 5.24 0.40 -2.11
N GLY A 61 4.23 0.96 -1.45
CA GLY A 61 3.75 2.33 -1.71
C GLY A 61 4.81 3.38 -1.41
N LEU A 62 5.51 3.26 -0.27
CA LEU A 62 6.62 4.14 0.08
C LEU A 62 7.80 4.01 -0.88
N ALA A 63 8.15 2.79 -1.29
CA ALA A 63 9.20 2.54 -2.27
C ALA A 63 8.85 3.17 -3.63
N PHE A 64 7.60 3.05 -4.08
CA PHE A 64 7.11 3.68 -5.31
C PHE A 64 7.20 5.21 -5.26
N ILE A 65 6.82 5.82 -4.13
CA ILE A 65 6.97 7.27 -3.92
C ILE A 65 8.45 7.67 -3.86
N ALA A 66 9.30 6.88 -3.19
CA ALA A 66 10.73 7.17 -3.11
C ALA A 66 11.43 7.06 -4.47
N LEU A 67 11.10 6.04 -5.26
CA LEU A 67 11.57 5.86 -6.64
C LEU A 67 11.11 7.00 -7.56
N SER A 68 9.92 7.56 -7.30
CA SER A 68 9.43 8.72 -8.05
C SER A 68 10.18 10.01 -7.73
N LYS A 69 10.85 10.10 -6.57
CA LYS A 69 11.64 11.26 -6.14
C LYS A 69 13.15 11.12 -6.42
N SER A 70 13.65 9.88 -6.56
CA SER A 70 15.08 9.59 -6.74
C SER A 70 15.58 9.70 -8.19
N LYS A 71 14.74 10.10 -9.15
CA LYS A 71 15.12 10.26 -10.56
C LYS A 71 15.41 11.71 -10.99
N GLU A 72 15.52 12.62 -10.02
CA GLU A 72 16.11 13.96 -10.18
C GLU A 72 17.61 13.89 -10.47
#